data_AF-A0A957NVD4-F1
#
_entry.id   AF-A0A957NVD4-F1
#
_cell.length_a   1.000
_cell.length_b   1.000
_cell.length_c   1.000
_cell.angle_alpha   90.00
_cell.angle_beta   90.00
_cell.angle_gamma   90.00
#
_symmetry.space_group_name_H-M   'P 1'
#
loop_
_entity.id
_entity.type
_entity.pdbx_description
1 polymer ?
#
loop_
_entity_poly.entity_id
_entity_poly.type
_entity_poly.pdbx_seq_one_letter_code
_entity_poly.pdbx_strand_id
1 'polypeptide(L)'
;GFDEFVLGYGERSAVLDPVYADRICPGGNGVFSPTVVSDGRIRGTWKRTLKTKVVIVEWTPFTSFTPAEEAALVAAAQQYGDFLDLAVSRQ
;
A
#
# COMPACT_ATOMS: atom_id res chain seq x y z
N GLY A 1 2.15 2.14 -9.58
CA GLY A 1 3.54 2.62 -9.50
C GLY A 1 4.35 1.48 -8.95
N PHE A 2 5.50 1.18 -9.56
CA PHE A 2 6.37 0.10 -9.13
C PHE A 2 6.95 0.42 -7.76
N ASP A 3 6.86 -0.53 -6.85
CA ASP A 3 7.38 -0.45 -5.49
C ASP A 3 8.60 -1.37 -5.42
N GLU A 4 9.80 -0.78 -5.39
CA GLU A 4 11.08 -1.49 -5.33
C GLU A 4 11.26 -2.28 -4.02
N PHE A 5 10.36 -2.11 -3.04
CA PHE A 5 10.33 -2.93 -1.83
C PHE A 5 9.96 -4.41 -2.09
N VAL A 6 9.30 -4.70 -3.23
CA VAL A 6 8.80 -6.05 -3.55
C VAL A 6 9.75 -6.86 -4.46
N LEU A 7 10.77 -6.20 -5.03
CA LEU A 7 11.70 -6.80 -6.00
C LEU A 7 12.96 -7.43 -5.39
N GLY A 8 13.25 -7.19 -4.10
CA GLY A 8 14.54 -7.56 -3.49
C GLY A 8 14.67 -8.98 -2.93
N TYR A 9 13.59 -9.75 -2.76
CA TYR A 9 13.65 -11.03 -2.03
C TYR A 9 12.96 -12.17 -2.79
N GLY A 10 13.76 -13.19 -3.14
CA GLY A 10 13.31 -14.44 -3.78
C GLY A 10 12.44 -15.32 -2.88
N GLU A 11 12.52 -15.15 -1.56
CA GLU A 11 11.66 -15.77 -0.55
C GLU A 11 10.95 -14.67 0.25
N ARG A 12 9.66 -14.45 -0.04
CA ARG A 12 8.87 -13.33 0.52
C ARG A 12 8.14 -13.65 1.82
N SER A 13 8.29 -14.87 2.34
CA SER A 13 7.68 -15.35 3.59
C SER A 13 8.07 -14.51 4.82
N ALA A 14 9.20 -13.81 4.76
CA ALA A 14 9.66 -12.91 5.83
C ALA A 14 8.82 -11.63 5.95
N VAL A 15 8.21 -11.15 4.85
CA VAL A 15 7.50 -9.87 4.79
C VAL A 15 6.02 -10.00 4.43
N LEU A 16 5.63 -11.15 3.88
CA LEU A 16 4.28 -11.46 3.42
C LEU A 16 3.88 -12.88 3.84
N ASP A 17 2.76 -13.00 4.54
CA ASP A 17 2.14 -14.32 4.75
C ASP A 17 1.71 -14.90 3.39
N PRO A 18 2.12 -16.14 3.04
CA PRO A 18 1.78 -16.77 1.76
C PRO A 18 0.29 -16.76 1.42
N VAL A 19 -0.60 -16.73 2.44
CA VAL A 19 -2.06 -16.64 2.24
C VAL A 19 -2.50 -15.37 1.49
N TYR A 20 -1.68 -14.32 1.51
CA TYR A 20 -1.96 -13.05 0.84
C TYR A 20 -1.17 -12.84 -0.46
N ALA A 21 -0.36 -13.82 -0.88
CA ALA A 21 0.47 -13.70 -2.10
C ALA A 21 -0.35 -13.34 -3.35
N ASP A 22 -1.52 -13.98 -3.52
CA ASP A 22 -2.40 -13.71 -4.66
C ASP A 22 -3.07 -12.33 -4.59
N ARG A 23 -3.19 -11.74 -3.38
CA ARG A 23 -3.75 -10.39 -3.21
C ARG A 23 -2.78 -9.29 -3.63
N ILE A 24 -1.47 -9.56 -3.62
CA ILE A 24 -0.45 -8.60 -4.12
C ILE A 24 -0.05 -8.87 -5.56
N CYS A 25 -0.03 -10.13 -5.99
CA CYS A 25 0.39 -10.55 -7.33
C CYS A 25 -0.58 -11.61 -7.86
N PRO A 26 -1.76 -11.19 -8.37
CA PRO A 26 -2.77 -12.11 -8.85
C PRO A 26 -2.23 -13.08 -9.90
N GLY A 27 -2.38 -14.37 -9.67
CA GLY A 27 -1.93 -15.44 -10.57
C GLY A 27 -0.41 -15.54 -10.73
N GLY A 28 0.39 -14.89 -9.88
CA GLY A 28 1.85 -14.95 -9.94
C GLY A 28 2.45 -14.35 -11.22
N ASN A 29 1.72 -13.45 -11.89
CA ASN A 29 2.10 -12.88 -13.19
C ASN A 29 3.29 -11.90 -13.16
N GLY A 30 3.90 -11.68 -11.99
CA GLY A 30 5.04 -10.77 -11.79
C GLY A 30 4.66 -9.28 -11.69
N VAL A 31 3.37 -8.94 -11.73
CA VAL A 31 2.86 -7.57 -11.54
C VAL A 31 2.35 -7.39 -10.12
N PHE A 32 3.04 -6.59 -9.34
CA PHE A 32 2.74 -6.36 -7.93
C PHE A 32 1.88 -5.11 -7.71
N SER A 33 0.85 -5.27 -6.90
CA SER A 33 0.06 -4.15 -6.38
C SER A 33 0.86 -3.34 -5.36
N PRO A 34 0.66 -2.02 -5.24
CA PRO A 34 1.26 -1.22 -4.19
C PRO A 34 0.88 -1.75 -2.80
N THR A 35 1.84 -1.78 -1.88
CA THR A 35 1.67 -2.44 -0.57
C THR A 35 1.67 -1.44 0.58
N VAL A 36 0.88 -1.74 1.61
CA VAL A 36 0.95 -1.06 2.91
C VAL A 36 1.90 -1.87 3.79
N VAL A 37 3.01 -1.25 4.19
CA VAL A 37 4.03 -1.87 5.05
C VAL A 37 4.01 -1.21 6.42
N SER A 38 3.94 -2.04 7.47
CA SER A 38 4.03 -1.63 8.87
C SER A 38 4.91 -2.64 9.62
N ASP A 39 5.86 -2.15 10.40
CA ASP A 39 6.85 -2.96 11.12
C ASP A 39 7.55 -4.02 10.23
N GLY A 40 7.89 -3.65 9.00
CA GLY A 40 8.53 -4.53 8.01
C GLY A 40 7.64 -5.63 7.44
N ARG A 41 6.33 -5.62 7.75
CA ARG A 41 5.34 -6.57 7.25
C ARG A 41 4.34 -5.91 6.33
N ILE A 42 4.00 -6.59 5.23
CA ILE A 42 2.90 -6.18 4.36
C ILE A 42 1.59 -6.50 5.08
N ARG A 43 0.81 -5.46 5.36
CA ARG A 43 -0.47 -5.55 6.08
C ARG A 43 -1.68 -5.25 5.20
N GLY A 44 -1.46 -4.88 3.95
CA GLY A 44 -2.50 -4.61 2.98
C GLY A 44 -1.96 -4.16 1.64
N THR A 45 -2.87 -3.83 0.74
CA THR A 45 -2.56 -3.12 -0.50
C THR A 45 -3.10 -1.70 -0.45
N TRP A 46 -2.62 -0.85 -1.33
CA TRP A 46 -3.21 0.46 -1.56
C TRP A 46 -3.28 0.78 -3.04
N LYS A 47 -4.13 1.73 -3.37
CA LYS A 47 -4.23 2.31 -4.71
C LYS A 47 -4.39 3.82 -4.60
N ARG A 48 -4.04 4.49 -5.69
CA ARG A 48 -4.25 5.93 -5.84
C ARG A 48 -5.03 6.23 -7.10
N THR A 49 -5.93 7.20 -7.01
CA THR A 49 -6.62 7.78 -8.17
C THR A 49 -6.32 9.27 -8.22
N LEU A 50 -5.65 9.71 -9.29
CA LEU A 50 -5.35 11.11 -9.51
C LEU A 50 -6.55 11.80 -10.17
N LYS A 51 -6.96 12.94 -9.62
CA LYS A 51 -7.90 13.90 -10.19
C LYS A 51 -7.23 15.27 -10.29
N THR A 52 -7.85 16.22 -10.99
CA THR A 52 -7.27 17.53 -11.32
C THR A 52 -6.72 18.30 -10.11
N LYS A 53 -7.32 18.19 -8.93
CA LYS A 53 -6.88 18.89 -7.70
C LYS A 53 -6.81 18.00 -6.46
N VAL A 54 -7.07 16.70 -6.64
CA VAL A 54 -7.24 15.76 -5.55
C VAL A 54 -6.55 14.45 -5.91
N VAL A 55 -5.82 13.88 -4.96
CA VAL A 55 -5.43 12.49 -4.99
C VAL A 55 -6.31 11.71 -4.03
N ILE A 56 -6.96 10.67 -4.55
CA ILE A 56 -7.70 9.72 -3.73
C ILE A 56 -6.75 8.59 -3.37
N VAL A 57 -6.56 8.33 -2.08
CA VAL A 57 -5.74 7.23 -1.58
C VAL A 57 -6.65 6.26 -0.83
N GLU A 58 -6.64 5.01 -1.27
CA GLU A 58 -7.47 3.92 -0.73
C GLU A 58 -6.56 2.77 -0.32
N TRP A 59 -6.78 2.21 0.86
CA TRP A 59 -6.04 1.04 1.34
C TRP A 59 -6.98 -0.11 1.70
N THR A 60 -6.54 -1.32 1.38
CA THR A 60 -7.25 -2.56 1.68
C THR A 60 -6.42 -3.38 2.65
N PRO A 61 -6.80 -3.45 3.94
CA PRO A 61 -6.11 -4.29 4.91
C PRO A 61 -6.26 -5.79 4.58
N PHE A 62 -5.21 -6.57 4.81
CA PHE A 62 -5.28 -8.03 4.88
C PHE A 62 -5.88 -8.51 6.19
N THR A 63 -5.57 -7.77 7.26
CA THR A 63 -6.11 -7.85 8.62
C THR A 63 -6.42 -6.44 9.08
N SER A 64 -7.40 -6.24 9.95
CA SER A 64 -7.72 -4.91 10.51
C SER A 64 -6.46 -4.17 10.99
N PHE A 65 -6.36 -2.88 10.64
CA PHE A 65 -5.33 -2.00 11.15
C PHE A 65 -5.65 -1.59 12.59
N THR A 66 -4.60 -1.44 13.39
CA THR A 66 -4.70 -0.77 14.68
C THR A 66 -4.97 0.73 14.49
N PRO A 67 -5.50 1.43 15.51
CA PRO A 67 -5.68 2.88 15.43
C PRO A 67 -4.39 3.65 15.12
N ALA A 68 -3.24 3.17 15.59
CA ALA A 68 -1.94 3.77 15.31
C ALA A 68 -1.51 3.58 13.85
N GLU A 69 -1.68 2.37 13.31
CA GLU A 69 -1.41 2.08 11.89
C GLU A 69 -2.31 2.93 10.98
N GLU A 70 -3.58 3.07 11.33
CA GLU A 70 -4.53 3.90 10.58
C GLU A 70 -4.15 5.38 10.61
N ALA A 71 -3.77 5.91 11.78
CA ALA A 71 -3.30 7.28 11.90
C ALA A 71 -2.02 7.54 11.08
N ALA A 72 -1.09 6.58 11.09
CA ALA A 72 0.13 6.65 10.30
C ALA A 72 -0.16 6.64 8.79
N LEU A 73 -1.14 5.83 8.34
CA LEU A 73 -1.59 5.81 6.94
C LEU A 73 -2.19 7.16 6.51
N VAL A 74 -3.00 7.78 7.37
CA VAL A 74 -3.55 9.11 7.09
C VAL A 74 -2.44 10.16 6.97
N ALA A 75 -1.45 10.14 7.87
CA ALA A 75 -0.31 11.04 7.81
C ALA A 75 0.53 10.83 6.54
N ALA A 76 0.79 9.57 6.17
CA ALA A 76 1.51 9.22 4.95
C ALA A 76 0.74 9.64 3.69
N ALA A 77 -0.58 9.47 3.67
CA ALA A 77 -1.42 9.93 2.58
C ALA A 77 -1.35 11.44 2.42
N GLN A 78 -1.36 12.20 3.53
CA GLN A 78 -1.22 13.66 3.51
C GLN A 78 0.13 14.09 2.92
N GLN A 79 1.24 13.51 3.40
CA GLN A 79 2.57 13.79 2.86
C GLN A 79 2.66 13.47 1.35
N TYR A 80 2.00 12.40 0.92
CA TYR A 80 1.94 12.05 -0.49
C TYR A 80 1.13 13.06 -1.32
N GLY A 81 0.04 13.62 -0.79
CA GLY A 81 -0.69 14.72 -1.42
C GLY A 81 0.12 16.00 -1.50
N ASP A 82 0.79 16.37 -0.41
CA ASP A 82 1.67 17.56 -0.35
C ASP A 82 2.80 17.44 -1.39
N PHE A 83 3.40 16.26 -1.53
CA PHE A 83 4.40 15.99 -2.57
C PHE A 83 3.86 16.18 -3.99
N LEU A 84 2.58 15.87 -4.23
CA LEU A 84 1.93 16.02 -5.52
C LEU A 84 1.33 17.41 -5.76
N ASP A 85 1.35 18.29 -4.75
CA ASP A 85 0.58 19.55 -4.74
C ASP A 85 -0.92 19.33 -4.99
N LEU A 86 -1.48 18.26 -4.40
CA LEU A 86 -2.89 17.88 -4.51
C LEU A 86 -3.51 17.68 -3.14
N ALA A 87 -4.78 18.07 -2.98
CA ALA A 87 -5.54 17.74 -1.78
C ALA A 87 -5.74 16.22 -1.66
N VAL A 88 -5.76 15.69 -0.44
CA VAL A 88 -5.94 14.26 -0.20
C VAL A 88 -7.38 13.96 0.14
N SER A 89 -7.92 12.92 -0.48
CA SER A 89 -9.21 12.35 -0.14
C SER A 89 -9.03 10.87 0.13
N ARG A 90 -9.68 10.38 1.19
CA ARG A 90 -9.78 8.95 1.47
C ARG A 90 -11.13 8.45 0.99
N GLN A 91 -11.16 7.31 0.32
CA GLN A 91 -12.38 6.54 0.06
C GLN A 91 -12.33 5.18 0.75
#